data_AF-A0A452IY28-F1
#
_entry.id   AF-A0A452IY28-F1
#
_cell.length_a   1.000
_cell.length_b   1.000
_cell.length_c   1.000
_cell.angle_alpha   90.00
_cell.angle_beta   90.00
_cell.angle_gamma   90.00
#
_symmetry.space_group_name_H-M   'P 1'
#
loop_
_entity.id
_entity.type
_entity.pdbx_description
1 polymer ?
#
loop_
_entity_poly.entity_id
_entity_poly.type
_entity_poly.pdbx_seq_one_letter_code
_entity_poly.pdbx_strand_id
1 'polypeptide(L)' 'MEPGRLEKFPSPGRGSGLRALRRVRPGELLYRAEPFACTVTKQRLGAVCERCLHRCLFLSSSP' A
#
# COMPACT_ATOMS: atom_id res chain seq x y z
N MET A 1 -8.73 -9.20 0.51
CA MET A 1 -8.22 -10.14 -0.51
C MET A 1 -9.37 -10.49 -1.39
N GLU A 2 -9.30 -10.30 -2.70
CA GLU A 2 -10.29 -10.93 -3.58
C GLU A 2 -10.11 -12.45 -3.43
N PRO A 3 -11.07 -13.16 -2.81
CA PRO A 3 -10.90 -14.58 -2.53
C PRO A 3 -10.65 -15.33 -3.84
N GLY A 4 -9.61 -16.17 -3.88
CA GLY A 4 -9.37 -17.10 -4.99
C GLY A 4 -8.47 -16.63 -6.13
N ARG A 5 -7.84 -15.45 -6.08
CA ARG A 5 -6.83 -15.04 -7.08
C ARG A 5 -5.39 -15.35 -6.66
N LEU A 6 -5.13 -15.32 -5.37
CA LEU A 6 -3.81 -15.46 -4.75
C LEU A 6 -3.92 -16.41 -3.57
N GLU A 7 -2.84 -17.12 -3.28
CA GLU A 7 -2.71 -17.93 -2.06
C GLU A 7 -1.37 -17.70 -1.37
N LYS A 8 -1.35 -17.96 -0.05
CA LYS A 8 -0.12 -18.03 0.74
C LYS A 8 0.55 -19.39 0.50
N PHE A 9 1.87 -19.40 0.30
CA PHE A 9 2.63 -20.65 0.13
C PHE A 9 4.01 -20.58 0.82
N PRO A 10 4.63 -21.71 1.19
CA PRO A 10 6.01 -21.73 1.67
C PRO A 10 6.99 -21.49 0.49
N SER A 11 7.69 -20.36 0.51
CA SER A 11 8.72 -20.02 -0.47
C SER A 11 10.08 -20.58 -0.05
N PRO A 12 10.77 -21.36 -0.91
CA PRO A 12 12.10 -21.89 -0.61
C PRO A 12 13.08 -20.78 -0.20
N GLY A 13 13.70 -20.92 0.97
CA GLY A 13 14.69 -19.98 1.52
C GLY A 13 14.19 -18.59 1.91
N ARG A 14 12.87 -18.32 1.85
CA ARG A 14 12.30 -16.97 2.06
C ARG A 14 11.09 -16.93 3.01
N GLY A 15 10.75 -18.04 3.65
CA GLY A 15 9.60 -18.13 4.55
C GLY A 15 8.27 -18.16 3.78
N SER A 16 7.28 -17.37 4.19
CA SER A 16 5.96 -17.31 3.52
C SER A 16 5.99 -16.39 2.30
N GLY A 17 5.40 -16.84 1.20
CA GLY A 17 5.20 -16.05 -0.01
C GLY A 17 3.72 -15.98 -0.42
N LEU A 18 3.46 -15.18 -1.46
CA LEU A 18 2.18 -15.09 -2.14
C LEU A 18 2.37 -15.58 -3.58
N ARG A 19 1.47 -16.43 -4.09
CA ARG A 19 1.50 -16.88 -5.50
C ARG A 19 0.13 -16.76 -6.14
N ALA A 20 0.12 -16.57 -7.47
CA ALA A 20 -1.11 -16.48 -8.25
C ALA A 20 -1.68 -17.87 -8.53
N LEU A 21 -3.00 -18.00 -8.40
CA LEU A 21 -3.75 -19.23 -8.72
C LEU A 21 -4.15 -19.32 -10.20
N ARG A 22 -3.94 -18.23 -10.96
CA ARG A 22 -4.23 -18.15 -12.39
C ARG A 22 -3.29 -17.17 -13.09
N ARG A 23 -3.37 -17.11 -14.42
CA ARG A 23 -2.64 -16.12 -15.22
C ARG A 23 -3.09 -14.70 -14.85
N VAL A 24 -2.10 -13.82 -14.68
CA VAL A 24 -2.26 -12.39 -14.39
C VAL A 24 -1.88 -11.59 -15.62
N ARG A 25 -2.59 -10.49 -15.89
CA ARG A 25 -2.27 -9.55 -16.98
C ARG A 25 -1.57 -8.29 -16.46
N PRO A 26 -0.74 -7.61 -17.28
CA PRO A 26 -0.21 -6.30 -16.91
C PRO A 26 -1.31 -5.31 -16.52
N GLY A 27 -1.13 -4.59 -15.41
CA GLY A 27 -2.11 -3.62 -14.89
C GLY A 27 -3.27 -4.22 -14.09
N GLU A 28 -3.35 -5.55 -13.96
CA GLU A 28 -4.44 -6.19 -13.22
C GLU A 28 -4.33 -5.99 -11.70
N LEU A 29 -5.42 -5.53 -11.07
CA LEU A 29 -5.50 -5.42 -9.61
C LEU A 29 -5.56 -6.81 -8.96
N LEU A 30 -4.51 -7.16 -8.23
CA LEU A 30 -4.39 -8.44 -7.52
C LEU A 30 -4.95 -8.38 -6.09
N TYR A 31 -4.68 -7.28 -5.38
CA TYR A 31 -5.04 -7.11 -3.99
C TYR A 31 -5.15 -5.63 -3.64
N ARG A 32 -6.09 -5.30 -2.75
CA ARG A 32 -6.19 -4.00 -2.08
C ARG A 32 -6.41 -4.24 -0.60
N ALA A 33 -5.77 -3.45 0.24
CA ALA A 33 -6.06 -3.35 1.66
C ALA A 33 -5.84 -1.92 2.14
N GLU A 34 -6.57 -1.57 3.18
CA GLU A 34 -6.26 -0.41 3.99
C GLU A 34 -5.12 -0.77 4.95
N PRO A 35 -4.25 0.18 5.32
CA PRO A 35 -3.25 -0.04 6.35
C PRO A 35 -3.93 -0.47 7.66
N PHE A 36 -3.33 -1.42 8.38
CA PHE A 36 -3.78 -1.74 9.74
C PHE A 36 -3.64 -0.51 10.66
N ALA A 37 -2.52 0.19 10.53
CA ALA A 37 -2.27 1.51 11.08
C ALA A 37 -1.26 2.23 10.17
N CYS A 38 -1.31 3.56 10.12
CA CYS A 38 -0.31 4.36 9.41
C CYS A 38 -0.15 5.74 10.07
N THR A 39 1.01 6.36 9.87
CA THR A 39 1.31 7.73 10.33
C THR A 39 2.26 8.41 9.34
N VAL A 40 2.34 9.74 9.39
CA VAL A 40 3.21 10.55 8.53
C VAL A 40 4.64 10.49 9.04
N THR A 41 5.62 10.44 8.12
CA THR A 41 7.04 10.51 8.49
C THR A 41 7.40 11.90 9.00
N LYS A 42 8.41 11.99 9.88
CA LYS A 42 8.86 13.28 10.44
C LYS A 42 9.16 14.33 9.37
N GLN A 43 9.77 13.93 8.25
CA GLN A 43 10.13 14.81 7.13
C GLN A 43 8.92 15.37 6.35
N ARG A 44 7.73 14.83 6.58
CA ARG A 44 6.50 15.20 5.85
C ARG A 44 5.44 15.85 6.73
N LEU A 45 5.70 16.01 8.04
CA LEU A 45 4.80 16.72 8.94
C LEU A 45 4.56 18.15 8.43
N GLY A 46 3.31 18.58 8.47
CA GLY A 46 2.88 19.88 7.92
C GLY A 46 2.78 19.95 6.39
N ALA A 47 3.38 19.03 5.62
CA ALA A 47 3.30 19.04 4.16
C ALA A 47 2.12 18.21 3.60
N VAL A 48 1.61 17.28 4.39
CA VAL A 48 0.50 16.38 4.01
C VAL A 48 -0.52 16.27 5.15
N CYS A 49 -1.77 15.94 4.82
CA CYS A 49 -2.77 15.59 5.82
C CYS A 49 -2.40 14.27 6.51
N GLU A 50 -2.41 14.23 7.84
CA GLU A 50 -2.05 13.03 8.61
C GLU A 50 -3.00 11.84 8.42
N ARG A 51 -4.23 12.10 7.96
CA ARG A 51 -5.26 11.06 7.76
C ARG A 51 -5.27 10.51 6.33
N CYS A 52 -5.39 11.39 5.32
CA CYS A 52 -5.51 10.95 3.93
C CYS A 52 -4.18 10.94 3.15
N LEU A 53 -3.10 11.44 3.75
CA LEU A 53 -1.76 11.53 3.17
C LEU A 53 -1.69 12.35 1.86
N HIS A 54 -2.75 13.11 1.54
CA HIS A 54 -2.74 14.04 0.41
C HIS A 54 -1.86 15.25 0.72
N ARG A 55 -1.20 15.76 -0.32
CA ARG A 55 -0.42 17.00 -0.25
C ARG A 55 -1.33 18.18 0.09
N CYS A 56 -0.95 18.94 1.11
CA CYS A 56 -1.63 20.18 1.46
C CYS A 56 -1.16 21.27 0.49
N LEU A 57 -1.98 21.63 -0.50
CA LEU A 57 -1.65 22.64 -1.52
C LEU A 57 -1.56 24.07 -0.97
N PHE A 58 -1.90 24.30 0.31
CA PHE A 58 -2.09 25.64 0.88
C PHE A 58 -1.02 26.08 1.91
N LEU A 59 0.05 25.31 2.12
CA LEU A 59 1.15 25.67 3.03
C LEU A 59 2.38 26.27 2.33
N SER A 60 2.30 26.61 1.03
CA SER A 60 3.33 27.40 0.33
C SER A 60 3.24 28.91 0.59
N SER A 61 2.37 29.35 1.50
CA SER A 61 2.26 30.76 1.90
C SER A 61 2.09 30.84 3.42
N SER A 62 3.21 30.94 4.11
CA SER A 62 3.32 31.70 5.36
C SER A 62 4.35 32.81 5.10
N PRO A 63 4.16 34.01 5.70
CA PRO A 63 4.74 35.28 5.27
C PRO A 63 6.26 35.34 5.28
#